data_AF-A0A7K0BIU3-F1
#
_entry.id   AF-A0A7K0BIU3-F1
#
_cell.length_a   1.000
_cell.length_b   1.000
_cell.length_c   1.000
_cell.angle_alpha   90.00
_cell.angle_beta   90.00
_cell.angle_gamma   90.00
#
_symmetry.space_group_name_H-M   'P 1'
#
loop_
_entity.id
_entity.type
_entity.pdbx_description
1 polymer ?
#
loop_
_entity_poly.entity_id
_entity_poly.type
_entity_poly.pdbx_seq_one_letter_code
_entity_poly.pdbx_strand_id
1 'polypeptide(L)'
;MKRLILILILIIFTSCDPGVVNRFVVENRTESNIKVESILKYGNRNISDKDSIKTVELKPNSELLIVEYGEIGTAKDKGVDFLEGIDTIIVTKEKEVLNKNIFDRINWEFKILNSGILKMNEVEYKIILTERDFK
;
A
#
# COMPACT_ATOMS: atom_id res chain seq x y z
N MET A 1 -20.26 -26.03 -35.02
CA MET A 1 -18.85 -26.05 -34.57
C MET A 1 -18.17 -24.68 -34.63
N LYS A 2 -18.18 -23.93 -35.74
CA LYS A 2 -17.52 -22.60 -35.83
C LYS A 2 -18.02 -21.54 -34.82
N ARG A 3 -19.32 -21.54 -34.46
CA ARG A 3 -19.90 -20.61 -33.46
C ARG A 3 -19.52 -20.91 -32.01
N LEU A 4 -19.28 -22.19 -31.67
CA LEU A 4 -18.91 -22.62 -30.31
C LEU A 4 -17.48 -22.17 -29.95
N ILE A 5 -16.57 -22.19 -30.93
CA ILE A 5 -15.19 -21.69 -30.77
C ILE A 5 -15.19 -20.19 -30.47
N LEU A 6 -16.07 -19.41 -31.10
CA LEU A 6 -16.17 -17.97 -30.89
C LEU A 6 -16.65 -17.61 -29.47
N ILE A 7 -17.59 -18.40 -28.92
CA ILE A 7 -18.09 -18.26 -27.54
C ILE A 7 -17.00 -18.64 -26.53
N LEU A 8 -16.22 -19.70 -26.82
CA LEU A 8 -15.11 -20.11 -25.96
C LEU A 8 -14.00 -19.04 -25.89
N ILE A 9 -13.68 -18.40 -27.03
CA ILE A 9 -12.71 -17.29 -27.08
C ILE A 9 -13.21 -16.08 -26.28
N LEU A 10 -14.51 -15.78 -26.33
CA LEU A 10 -15.10 -14.67 -25.56
C LEU A 10 -15.03 -14.87 -24.04
N ILE A 11 -15.13 -16.12 -23.55
CA ILE A 11 -15.06 -16.43 -22.11
C ILE A 11 -13.63 -16.24 -21.57
N ILE A 12 -12.60 -16.50 -22.38
CA ILE A 12 -11.19 -16.39 -21.97
C ILE A 12 -10.77 -14.92 -21.74
N PHE A 13 -11.45 -13.95 -22.37
CA PHE A 13 -11.19 -12.52 -22.15
C PHE A 13 -11.96 -11.91 -20.97
N THR A 14 -12.91 -12.63 -20.37
CA THR A 14 -13.71 -12.12 -19.25
C THR A 14 -13.30 -12.68 -17.88
N SER A 15 -12.35 -13.62 -17.84
CA SER A 15 -11.89 -14.25 -16.58
C SER A 15 -10.52 -13.76 -16.11
N CYS A 16 -10.12 -12.55 -16.49
CA CYS A 16 -8.99 -11.90 -15.85
C CYS A 16 -9.53 -11.28 -14.56
N ASP A 17 -9.27 -11.91 -13.41
CA ASP A 17 -9.60 -11.32 -12.11
C ASP A 17 -9.10 -9.87 -12.09
N PRO A 18 -9.97 -8.88 -11.85
CA PRO A 18 -9.55 -7.49 -11.90
C PRO A 18 -8.49 -7.31 -10.84
N GLY A 19 -7.29 -6.90 -11.24
CA GLY A 19 -6.22 -6.63 -10.29
C GLY A 19 -6.58 -5.44 -9.39
N VAL A 20 -5.89 -5.35 -8.26
CA VAL A 20 -5.97 -4.25 -7.31
C VAL A 20 -4.60 -3.64 -7.11
N VAL A 21 -4.55 -2.31 -7.11
CA VAL A 21 -3.37 -1.52 -6.76
C VAL A 21 -3.51 -1.10 -5.31
N ASN A 22 -2.51 -1.44 -4.49
CA ASN A 22 -2.44 -1.08 -3.09
C ASN A 22 -1.46 0.07 -2.89
N ARG A 23 -1.88 1.09 -2.15
CA ARG A 23 -1.08 2.25 -1.79
C ARG A 23 -0.90 2.30 -0.28
N PHE A 24 0.33 2.38 0.20
CA PHE A 24 0.64 2.52 1.63
C PHE A 24 1.20 3.92 1.90
N VAL A 25 0.47 4.69 2.69
CA VAL A 25 0.74 6.11 2.95
C VAL A 25 0.98 6.34 4.44
N VAL A 26 2.04 7.06 4.76
CA VAL A 26 2.27 7.62 6.10
C VAL A 26 1.97 9.11 6.04
N GLU A 27 1.09 9.58 6.92
CA GLU A 27 0.81 11.00 7.11
C GLU A 27 1.46 11.48 8.42
N ASN A 28 2.27 12.53 8.32
CA ASN A 28 2.86 13.21 9.46
C ASN A 28 1.96 14.38 9.89
N ARG A 29 1.22 14.24 11.00
CA ARG A 29 0.48 15.33 11.66
C ARG A 29 1.16 15.82 12.95
N THR A 30 2.45 15.52 13.11
CA THR A 30 3.28 16.09 14.18
C THR A 30 3.76 17.49 13.79
N GLU A 31 4.22 18.26 14.76
CA GLU A 31 4.84 19.57 14.56
C GLU A 31 6.32 19.45 14.14
N SER A 32 6.90 18.24 14.23
CA SER A 32 8.29 17.95 13.87
C SER A 32 8.42 17.12 12.59
N ASN A 33 9.63 17.08 12.04
CA ASN A 33 9.94 16.13 10.98
C ASN A 33 9.96 14.69 11.56
N ILE A 34 9.45 13.73 10.80
CA ILE A 34 9.62 12.31 11.10
C ILE A 34 10.52 11.66 10.05
N LYS A 35 11.27 10.66 10.46
CA LYS A 35 12.07 9.83 9.56
C LYS A 35 11.35 8.51 9.36
N VAL A 36 11.11 8.15 8.11
CA VAL A 36 10.50 6.88 7.72
C VAL A 36 11.55 6.06 6.97
N GLU A 37 11.90 4.92 7.53
CA GLU A 37 12.76 3.91 6.91
C GLU A 37 11.89 2.72 6.50
N SER A 38 12.02 2.27 5.26
CA SER A 38 11.21 1.16 4.73
C SER A 38 12.07 0.18 3.96
N ILE A 39 11.81 -1.11 4.19
CA ILE A 39 12.42 -2.22 3.46
C ILE A 39 11.28 -2.97 2.77
N LEU A 40 11.35 -3.05 1.45
CA LEU A 40 10.33 -3.72 0.64
C LEU A 40 10.72 -5.18 0.40
N LYS A 41 9.71 -6.07 0.42
CA LYS A 41 9.93 -7.48 0.09
C LYS A 41 10.45 -7.64 -1.33
N TYR A 42 11.34 -8.63 -1.51
CA TYR A 42 11.90 -8.98 -2.81
C TYR A 42 10.76 -9.39 -3.77
N GLY A 43 10.61 -8.68 -4.90
CA GLY A 43 9.53 -8.90 -5.89
C GLY A 43 8.48 -7.78 -5.96
N ASN A 44 8.28 -7.01 -4.88
CA ASN A 44 7.37 -5.86 -4.82
C ASN A 44 8.10 -4.51 -4.95
N ARG A 45 9.33 -4.55 -5.46
CA ARG A 45 10.16 -3.37 -5.71
C ARG A 45 9.81 -2.79 -7.06
N ASN A 46 9.83 -1.46 -7.17
CA ASN A 46 9.81 -0.86 -8.49
C ASN A 46 11.15 -1.20 -9.19
N ILE A 47 11.13 -1.51 -10.49
CA ILE A 47 12.34 -1.90 -11.25
C ILE A 47 13.42 -0.80 -11.19
N SER A 48 13.01 0.45 -10.94
CA SER A 48 13.88 1.62 -10.78
C SER A 48 14.57 1.72 -9.41
N ASP A 49 14.12 0.99 -8.39
CA ASP A 49 14.63 1.12 -7.02
C ASP A 49 15.93 0.33 -6.87
N LYS A 50 17.06 1.04 -6.88
CA LYS A 50 18.41 0.45 -6.73
C LYS A 50 18.66 -0.15 -5.35
N ASP A 51 18.07 0.45 -4.31
CA ASP A 51 18.31 0.09 -2.92
C ASP A 51 17.09 -0.60 -2.30
N SER A 52 17.34 -1.61 -1.47
CA SER A 52 16.28 -2.36 -0.76
C SER A 52 15.69 -1.57 0.41
N ILE A 53 16.39 -0.51 0.84
CA ILE A 53 16.09 0.31 2.00
C ILE A 53 15.89 1.74 1.52
N LYS A 54 14.74 2.33 1.82
CA LYS A 54 14.42 3.71 1.50
C LYS A 54 14.18 4.48 2.78
N THR A 55 14.97 5.53 2.97
CA THR A 55 14.90 6.43 4.11
C THR A 55 14.47 7.81 3.63
N VAL A 56 13.36 8.31 4.16
CA VAL A 56 12.79 9.62 3.79
C VAL A 56 12.48 10.42 5.04
N GLU A 57 12.84 11.70 5.03
CA GLU A 57 12.39 12.67 6.03
C GLU A 57 11.07 13.29 5.56
N LEU A 58 10.04 13.17 6.39
CA LEU A 58 8.69 13.64 6.12
C LEU A 58 8.38 14.85 7.00
N LYS A 59 8.11 15.99 6.36
CA LYS A 59 7.84 17.28 7.03
C LYS A 59 6.50 17.27 7.77
N PRO A 60 6.27 18.19 8.72
CA PRO A 60 4.96 18.42 9.33
C PRO A 60 3.86 18.59 8.28
N ASN A 61 2.68 18.03 8.57
CA ASN A 61 1.48 18.10 7.74
C ASN A 61 1.70 17.64 6.29
N SER A 62 2.48 16.58 6.10
CA SER A 62 2.76 16.03 4.77
C SER A 62 2.62 14.50 4.75
N GLU A 63 2.51 13.95 3.54
CA GLU A 63 2.27 12.54 3.30
C GLU A 63 3.42 11.91 2.50
N LEU A 64 3.73 10.65 2.81
CA LEU A 64 4.69 9.83 2.09
C LEU A 64 4.00 8.56 1.59
N LEU A 65 4.02 8.36 0.27
CA LEU A 65 3.78 7.05 -0.32
C LEU A 65 5.01 6.17 -0.08
N ILE A 66 4.89 5.17 0.79
CA ILE A 66 5.96 4.19 1.05
C ILE A 66 6.13 3.31 -0.18
N VAL A 67 5.05 2.65 -0.59
CA VAL A 67 5.03 1.71 -1.71
C VAL A 67 3.66 1.71 -2.38
N GLU A 68 3.69 1.41 -3.68
CA GLU A 68 2.53 1.09 -4.49
C GLU A 68 2.82 -0.20 -5.24
N TYR A 69 1.92 -1.18 -5.17
CA TYR A 69 2.06 -2.42 -5.92
C TYR A 69 0.70 -2.97 -6.36
N GLY A 70 0.71 -3.63 -7.52
CA GLY A 70 -0.45 -4.33 -8.06
C GLY A 70 -0.44 -5.80 -7.67
N GLU A 71 -1.61 -6.37 -7.43
CA GLU A 71 -1.80 -7.80 -7.20
C GLU A 71 -3.16 -8.26 -7.74
N ILE A 72 -3.37 -9.58 -7.80
CA ILE A 72 -4.64 -10.16 -8.19
C ILE A 72 -5.60 -10.08 -6.99
N GLY A 73 -6.86 -9.72 -7.24
CA GLY A 73 -7.91 -9.69 -6.21
C GLY A 73 -8.73 -8.41 -6.22
N THR A 74 -9.80 -8.38 -5.42
CA THR A 74 -10.72 -7.23 -5.43
C THR A 74 -10.46 -6.28 -4.26
N ALA A 75 -10.84 -5.01 -4.42
CA ALA A 75 -10.78 -4.04 -3.32
C ALA A 75 -11.59 -4.43 -2.09
N LYS A 76 -12.58 -5.33 -2.23
CA LYS A 76 -13.40 -5.78 -1.09
C LYS A 76 -12.64 -6.76 -0.19
N ASP A 77 -11.80 -7.61 -0.77
CA ASP A 77 -11.06 -8.64 -0.05
C ASP A 77 -9.87 -8.04 0.71
N LYS A 78 -9.31 -6.95 0.17
CA LYS A 78 -8.12 -6.28 0.73
C LYS A 78 -8.36 -5.56 2.05
N GLY A 79 -9.61 -5.27 2.43
CA GLY A 79 -9.89 -4.77 3.78
C GLY A 79 -9.39 -5.70 4.90
N VAL A 80 -9.24 -7.01 4.61
CA VAL A 80 -8.88 -8.08 5.54
C VAL A 80 -7.39 -8.45 5.45
N ASP A 81 -6.83 -8.58 4.24
CA ASP A 81 -5.41 -8.94 4.04
C ASP A 81 -4.50 -7.70 4.02
N PHE A 82 -3.42 -7.73 4.80
CA PHE A 82 -2.62 -6.53 5.14
C PHE A 82 -1.11 -6.73 4.95
N LEU A 83 -0.43 -5.70 4.40
CA LEU A 83 1.04 -5.56 4.29
C LEU A 83 1.79 -6.68 3.54
N GLU A 84 1.20 -7.28 2.51
CA GLU A 84 1.93 -8.28 1.74
C GLU A 84 3.19 -7.72 1.04
N GLY A 85 3.19 -6.42 0.71
CA GLY A 85 4.28 -5.74 -0.01
C GLY A 85 5.45 -5.21 0.81
N ILE A 86 5.34 -5.14 2.13
CA ILE A 86 6.33 -4.44 2.97
C ILE A 86 6.94 -5.43 3.97
N ASP A 87 8.28 -5.45 4.05
CA ASP A 87 9.01 -6.31 4.97
C ASP A 87 9.23 -5.61 6.31
N THR A 88 9.70 -4.36 6.25
CA THR A 88 9.96 -3.56 7.44
C THR A 88 9.57 -2.10 7.21
N ILE A 89 8.95 -1.47 8.22
CA ILE A 89 8.80 -0.02 8.33
C ILE A 89 9.26 0.38 9.72
N ILE A 90 10.15 1.37 9.79
CA ILE A 90 10.58 1.99 11.03
C ILE A 90 10.26 3.48 10.91
N VAL A 91 9.58 4.02 11.92
CA VAL A 91 9.29 5.45 12.00
C VAL A 91 9.84 6.00 13.30
N THR A 92 10.62 7.07 13.19
CA THR A 92 11.23 7.76 14.33
C THR A 92 10.99 9.25 14.22
N LYS A 93 10.79 9.92 15.35
CA LYS A 93 10.68 11.38 15.44
C LYS A 93 11.79 11.86 16.37
N GLU A 94 12.78 12.57 15.84
CA GLU A 94 13.97 12.99 16.59
C GLU A 94 14.67 11.81 17.31
N LYS A 95 14.49 11.68 18.63
CA LYS A 95 15.01 10.56 19.46
C LYS A 95 13.92 9.63 19.97
N GLU A 96 12.66 9.92 19.67
CA GLU A 96 11.50 9.15 20.07
C GLU A 96 11.19 8.07 19.02
N VAL A 97 10.73 6.93 19.50
CA VAL A 97 10.32 5.81 18.66
C VAL A 97 8.81 5.72 18.60
N LEU A 98 8.30 5.19 17.48
CA LEU A 98 6.88 4.91 17.35
C LEU A 98 6.44 3.91 18.43
N ASN A 99 5.45 4.29 19.24
CA ASN A 99 4.84 3.42 20.26
C ASN A 99 3.66 2.60 19.72
N LYS A 100 3.22 2.91 18.50
CA LYS A 100 2.15 2.25 17.75
C LYS A 100 2.72 1.11 16.90
N ASN A 101 2.06 -0.05 16.88
CA ASN A 101 2.50 -1.14 16.01
C ASN A 101 2.14 -0.85 14.55
N ILE A 102 3.13 -0.46 13.75
CA ILE A 102 2.93 -0.14 12.33
C ILE A 102 2.51 -1.34 11.48
N PHE A 103 2.72 -2.57 11.96
CA PHE A 103 2.30 -3.80 11.27
C PHE A 103 0.91 -4.28 11.66
N ASP A 104 0.23 -3.61 12.59
CA ASP A 104 -1.14 -3.94 12.95
C ASP A 104 -2.12 -3.19 12.05
N ARG A 105 -2.96 -3.95 11.34
CA ARG A 105 -3.97 -3.45 10.41
C ARG A 105 -4.89 -2.41 11.04
N ILE A 106 -5.22 -2.55 12.32
CA ILE A 106 -6.14 -1.64 13.03
C ILE A 106 -5.62 -0.20 13.08
N ASN A 107 -4.30 -0.02 12.94
CA ASN A 107 -3.64 1.27 13.03
C ASN A 107 -3.68 2.06 11.72
N TRP A 108 -4.22 1.46 10.66
CA TRP A 108 -4.30 2.02 9.31
C TRP A 108 -5.76 2.28 8.92
N GLU A 109 -6.02 3.45 8.37
CA GLU A 109 -7.27 3.77 7.71
C GLU A 109 -7.28 3.14 6.33
N PHE A 110 -8.38 2.49 5.96
CA PHE A 110 -8.55 1.92 4.62
C PHE A 110 -9.59 2.69 3.83
N LYS A 111 -9.26 2.96 2.58
CA LYS A 111 -10.11 3.65 1.65
C LYS A 111 -9.99 3.06 0.26
N ILE A 112 -11.13 2.85 -0.39
CA ILE A 112 -11.18 2.56 -1.82
C ILE A 112 -11.09 3.90 -2.56
N LEU A 113 -10.03 4.10 -3.34
CA LEU A 113 -9.84 5.31 -4.13
C LEU A 113 -10.57 5.22 -5.47
N ASN A 114 -10.54 4.03 -6.08
CA ASN A 114 -11.15 3.77 -7.37
C ASN A 114 -11.69 2.35 -7.42
N SER A 115 -12.86 2.16 -8.02
CA SER A 115 -13.42 0.83 -8.26
C SER A 115 -14.15 0.79 -9.59
N GLY A 116 -13.90 -0.26 -10.38
CA GLY A 116 -14.51 -0.38 -11.71
C GLY A 116 -14.51 -1.82 -12.22
N ILE A 117 -15.54 -2.16 -12.99
CA ILE A 117 -15.71 -3.50 -13.57
C ILE A 117 -14.68 -3.78 -14.69
N LEU A 118 -14.15 -2.73 -15.32
CA LEU A 118 -13.23 -2.80 -16.46
C LEU A 118 -11.85 -2.18 -16.17
N LYS A 119 -11.56 -1.85 -14.90
CA LYS A 119 -10.31 -1.18 -14.49
C LYS A 119 -9.78 -1.83 -13.23
N MET A 120 -8.47 -1.78 -13.03
CA MET A 120 -7.90 -2.19 -11.74
C MET A 120 -8.49 -1.31 -10.64
N ASN A 121 -8.85 -1.95 -9.52
CA ASN A 121 -9.29 -1.20 -8.35
C ASN A 121 -8.07 -0.55 -7.70
N GLU A 122 -8.26 0.58 -7.03
CA GLU A 122 -7.20 1.25 -6.27
C GLU A 122 -7.65 1.41 -4.83
N VAL A 123 -6.81 0.97 -3.90
CA VAL A 123 -7.04 1.07 -2.47
C VAL A 123 -5.87 1.74 -1.78
N GLU A 124 -6.16 2.44 -0.69
CA GLU A 124 -5.19 3.13 0.13
C GLU A 124 -5.30 2.66 1.58
N TYR A 125 -4.14 2.32 2.14
CA TYR A 125 -3.92 2.20 3.58
C TYR A 125 -3.15 3.43 4.01
N LYS A 126 -3.73 4.21 4.92
CA LYS A 126 -3.09 5.40 5.48
C LYS A 126 -2.89 5.25 6.97
N ILE A 127 -1.66 5.39 7.44
CA ILE A 127 -1.38 5.57 8.87
C ILE A 127 -1.14 7.05 9.16
N ILE A 128 -1.91 7.57 10.11
CA ILE A 128 -1.81 8.95 10.55
C ILE A 128 -1.05 8.97 11.86
N LEU A 129 0.04 9.73 11.89
CA LEU A 129 0.95 9.84 13.03
C LEU A 129 0.82 11.21 13.67
N THR A 130 0.65 11.22 14.98
CA THR A 130 0.47 12.39 15.83
C THR A 130 1.49 12.38 16.96
N GLU A 131 1.59 13.47 17.73
CA GLU A 131 2.54 13.57 18.84
C GLU A 131 2.43 12.43 19.85
N ARG A 132 1.23 11.87 20.04
CA ARG A 132 0.96 10.81 21.02
C ARG A 132 1.48 9.44 20.60
N ASP A 133 1.82 9.28 19.32
CA ASP A 133 2.29 8.02 18.76
C ASP A 133 3.80 7.80 18.98
N PHE A 134 4.49 8.73 19.64
CA PHE A 134 5.94 8.68 19.89
C PHE A 134 6.27 8.71 21.40
N LYS A 135 7.36 8.05 21.79
CA LYS A 135 7.87 7.99 23.18
C LYS A 135 9.39 7.83 23.24
#